data_AF-A0A7W9GI54-F1
#
_entry.id   AF-A0A7W9GI54-F1
#
_cell.length_a   1.000
_cell.length_b   1.000
_cell.length_c   1.000
_cell.angle_alpha   90.00
_cell.angle_beta   90.00
_cell.angle_gamma   90.00
#
_symmetry.space_group_name_H-M   'P 1'
#
loop_
_entity.id
_entity.type
_entity.pdbx_description
1 polymer ?
#
loop_
_entity_poly.entity_id
_entity_poly.type
_entity_poly.pdbx_seq_one_letter_code
_entity_poly.pdbx_strand_id
1 'polypeptide(L)' 'MSELPEETGDERVDAIVAGLGRLGELPVSEHVQVFDEAFSGLESVLATAVEEQ' A
#
# COMPACT_ATOMS: atom_id res chain seq x y z
N MET A 1 -14.57 15.34 3.05
CA MET A 1 -13.66 14.90 4.12
C MET A 1 -13.21 13.52 3.70
N SER A 2 -11.96 13.35 3.28
CA SER A 2 -11.43 12.02 3.06
C SER A 2 -11.11 11.49 4.45
N GLU A 3 -11.91 10.56 4.96
CA GLU A 3 -11.50 9.76 6.10
C GLU A 3 -10.23 9.03 5.67
N LEU A 4 -9.11 9.33 6.34
CA LEU A 4 -7.92 8.52 6.19
C LEU A 4 -8.31 7.10 6.61
N PRO A 5 -7.87 6.05 5.89
CA PRO A 5 -8.13 4.69 6.30
C PRO A 5 -7.64 4.50 7.74
N GLU A 6 -8.45 3.83 8.55
CA GLU A 6 -8.07 3.42 9.90
C GLU A 6 -6.78 2.61 9.82
N GLU A 7 -5.80 2.92 10.69
CA GLU A 7 -4.50 2.21 10.69
C GLU A 7 -4.75 0.69 10.82
N THR A 8 -4.10 -0.08 9.97
CA THR A 8 -4.29 -1.53 9.88
C THR A 8 -3.65 -2.28 11.05
N GLY A 9 -2.86 -1.57 11.87
CA GLY A 9 -2.14 -2.12 13.01
C GLY A 9 -0.78 -2.73 12.64
N ASP A 10 -0.42 -2.74 11.34
CA ASP A 10 0.92 -3.09 10.85
C ASP A 10 1.52 -1.89 10.11
N GLU A 11 2.55 -1.28 10.71
CA GLU A 11 3.23 -0.10 10.17
C GLU A 11 3.73 -0.29 8.73
N ARG A 12 4.05 -1.53 8.33
CA ARG A 12 4.50 -1.85 6.97
C ARG A 12 3.36 -1.75 5.97
N VAL A 13 2.18 -2.26 6.36
CA VAL A 13 0.94 -2.17 5.55
C VAL A 13 0.49 -0.71 5.47
N ASP A 14 0.52 0.00 6.59
CA ASP A 14 0.12 1.42 6.65
C ASP A 14 1.01 2.31 5.78
N ALA A 15 2.33 2.07 5.75
CA ALA A 15 3.24 2.77 4.86
C ALA A 15 2.93 2.54 3.38
N ILE A 16 2.56 1.30 3.00
CA ILE A 16 2.19 0.96 1.63
C ILE A 16 0.88 1.65 1.23
N VAL A 17 -0.13 1.62 2.11
CA VAL A 17 -1.43 2.27 1.88
C VAL A 17 -1.30 3.79 1.81
N ALA A 18 -0.48 4.40 2.68
CA ALA A 18 -0.16 5.83 2.61
C ALA A 18 0.47 6.22 1.27
N GLY A 19 1.29 5.33 0.69
CA GLY A 19 1.88 5.49 -0.64
C GLY A 19 0.85 5.66 -1.77
N LEU A 20 -0.38 5.14 -1.63
CA LEU A 20 -1.45 5.35 -2.60
C LEU A 20 -1.95 6.79 -2.65
N GLY A 21 -1.68 7.61 -1.62
CA GLY A 21 -2.03 9.03 -1.61
C GLY A 21 -1.44 9.83 -2.77
N ARG A 22 -0.32 9.38 -3.35
CA ARG A 22 0.33 10.01 -4.52
C ARG A 22 -0.49 9.92 -5.80
N LEU A 23 -1.49 9.04 -5.88
CA LEU A 23 -2.36 8.88 -7.06
C LEU A 23 -3.07 10.19 -7.45
N GLY A 24 -3.41 11.03 -6.47
CA GLY A 24 -4.05 12.33 -6.73
C GLY A 24 -3.16 13.36 -7.42
N GLU A 25 -1.84 13.15 -7.40
CA GLU A 25 -0.84 14.07 -7.95
C GLU A 25 -0.26 13.56 -9.29
N LEU A 26 -0.53 12.31 -9.64
CA LEU A 26 0.01 11.64 -10.82
C LEU A 26 -1.05 11.49 -11.93
N PRO A 27 -0.63 11.51 -13.21
CA PRO A 27 -1.53 11.17 -14.30
C PRO A 27 -1.96 9.71 -14.22
N VAL A 28 -3.16 9.41 -14.70
CA VAL A 28 -3.78 8.07 -14.65
C VAL A 28 -2.90 6.99 -15.30
N SER A 29 -2.08 7.35 -16.29
CA SER A 29 -1.12 6.44 -16.91
C SER A 29 -0.11 5.85 -15.92
N GLU A 30 0.23 6.58 -14.86
CA GLU A 30 1.19 6.16 -13.83
C GLU A 30 0.51 5.38 -12.68
N HIS A 31 -0.83 5.39 -12.62
CA HIS A 31 -1.57 4.74 -11.53
C HIS A 31 -1.32 3.24 -11.49
N VAL A 32 -1.19 2.60 -12.66
CA VAL A 32 -0.94 1.16 -12.76
C VAL A 32 0.37 0.80 -12.06
N GLN A 33 1.44 1.57 -12.28
CA GLN A 33 2.72 1.33 -11.62
C GLN A 33 2.60 1.53 -10.10
N VAL A 34 1.88 2.57 -9.68
CA VAL A 34 1.66 2.82 -8.25
C VAL A 34 0.92 1.68 -7.56
N PHE A 35 -0.08 1.10 -8.22
CA PHE A 35 -0.81 -0.07 -7.72
C PHE A 35 0.05 -1.33 -7.71
N ASP A 36 0.88 -1.55 -8.73
CA ASP A 36 1.77 -2.71 -8.83
C ASP A 36 2.82 -2.70 -7.70
N GLU A 37 3.41 -1.54 -7.41
CA GLU A 37 4.33 -1.35 -6.29
C GLU A 37 3.65 -1.63 -4.94
N ALA A 38 2.44 -1.12 -4.74
CA ALA A 38 1.68 -1.34 -3.51
C ALA A 38 1.29 -2.82 -3.34
N PHE A 39 0.84 -3.46 -4.41
CA PHE A 39 0.47 -4.88 -4.40
C PHE A 39 1.67 -5.76 -4.06
N SER A 40 2.80 -5.56 -4.74
CA SER A 40 4.04 -6.30 -4.49
C SER A 40 4.54 -6.11 -3.04
N GLY A 41 4.43 -4.89 -2.51
CA GLY A 41 4.76 -4.61 -1.11
C GLY A 41 3.91 -5.40 -0.12
N LEU A 42 2.59 -5.45 -0.36
CA LEU A 42 1.66 -6.19 0.49
C LEU A 42 1.89 -7.70 0.42
N GLU A 43 2.17 -8.25 -0.78
CA GLU A 43 2.54 -9.66 -0.92
C GLU A 43 3.81 -10.00 -0.12
N SER A 44 4.81 -9.12 -0.12
CA SER A 44 6.04 -9.33 0.66
C SER A 44 5.78 -9.32 2.18
N VAL A 45 4.92 -8.42 2.66
CA VAL A 45 4.53 -8.38 4.08
C VAL A 45 3.79 -9.67 4.45
N LEU A 46 2.86 -10.10 3.59
CA LEU A 46 2.10 -11.34 3.79
C LEU A 46 3.01 -12.58 3.79
N ALA A 47 3.94 -12.67 2.84
CA ALA A 47 4.90 -13.78 2.77
C ALA A 47 5.71 -13.89 4.06
N THR A 48 6.19 -12.75 4.59
CA THR A 48 6.93 -12.71 5.86
C THR A 48 6.06 -13.22 7.03
N ALA A 49 4.80 -12.78 7.11
CA ALA A 49 3.89 -13.20 8.18
C ALA A 49 3.48 -14.69 8.10
N VAL A 50 3.54 -15.30 6.90
CA VAL A 50 3.29 -16.74 6.71
C VAL A 50 4.51 -17.57 7.12
N GLU A 51 5.73 -17.06 6.91
CA GLU A 51 6.97 -17.75 7.29
C GLU A 51 7.23 -17.77 8.81
N GLU A 52 6.64 -16.83 9.57
CA GLU A 52 6.78 -16.75 11.03
C GLU A 52 5.81 -17.68 11.81
N GLN A 53 5.08 -18.57 11.14
CA GLN A 53 4.11 -19.51 11.74
C GLN A 53 4.57 -20.98 11.74
#